data_AF-A0A086D2H0-F1
#
_entry.id   AF-A0A086D2H0-F1
#
_cell.length_a   1.000
_cell.length_b   1.000
_cell.length_c   1.000
_cell.angle_alpha   90.00
_cell.angle_beta   90.00
_cell.angle_gamma   90.00
#
_symmetry.space_group_name_H-M   'P 1'
#
loop_
_entity.id
_entity.type
_entity.pdbx_description
1 polymer ?
#
loop_
_entity_poly.entity_id
_entity_poly.type
_entity_poly.pdbx_seq_one_letter_code
_entity_poly.pdbx_strand_id
1 'polypeptide(L)'
;MSDTSSSRCPFGFSSASDTRLDRRGFLRGAGATGLGLGLAGLCPGQALATPASADTAGHTARSAEVTSAPLTQDPELAYPFHGAHQQGVTTPRQASGMLVAFDVLARDREGLDALLRTLTARIAFLTQGGAYPQRDPRFPPPDSGILGPRIAPDGLSVTVALGASMFDERFGLSAARPRHLERMQGFPNDALDAARCHGDLALQICANTLDTAYHALRDIIKHTPGSLLVRWKQEGNVPLLPPSPGDIDGSARNFLGFRDGTANPSAQDQKLMDELIWVDAQRDEPDWAVGGSYMAARIIRNYVERWDRTPLGEQEAIFGREKMSGAPLSGGVEQDVPDYASDPEGKITPLDAHIRLANPRTPATEKNRILRRPFNYSNGVEPNGQLDMGLLFICFQADLKAGFITVQKRLDGEPLEEYIKPVGGGYFFVLPGARDDKDYLGRGLMAATF
;
A
#
# COMPACT_ATOMS: atom_id res chain seq x y z
N MET A 1 50.02 32.44 -12.52
CA MET A 1 48.76 33.02 -12.03
C MET A 1 47.72 31.91 -12.12
N SER A 2 47.18 31.49 -10.99
CA SER A 2 46.32 30.31 -10.87
C SER A 2 45.46 30.53 -9.64
N ASP A 3 44.20 30.92 -9.87
CA ASP A 3 43.33 31.46 -8.82
C ASP A 3 42.29 30.42 -8.40
N THR A 4 42.47 29.83 -7.22
CA THR A 4 41.60 28.79 -6.68
C THR A 4 40.73 29.38 -5.57
N SER A 5 39.54 29.86 -5.95
CA SER A 5 38.53 30.35 -5.01
C SER A 5 38.16 29.30 -3.96
N SER A 6 38.30 29.64 -2.68
CA SER A 6 38.06 28.72 -1.56
C SER A 6 36.66 28.86 -0.97
N SER A 7 35.95 27.73 -0.88
CA SER A 7 34.63 27.64 -0.23
C SER A 7 34.73 27.84 1.28
N ARG A 8 33.97 28.78 1.85
CA ARG A 8 33.94 29.05 3.29
C ARG A 8 32.84 28.25 4.01
N CYS A 9 33.21 27.15 4.66
CA CYS A 9 32.38 26.51 5.69
C CYS A 9 32.57 27.25 7.03
N PRO A 10 31.51 27.74 7.71
CA PRO A 10 31.63 28.66 8.85
C PRO A 10 31.63 27.98 10.23
N PHE A 11 32.30 26.82 10.39
CA PHE A 11 32.47 26.17 11.70
C PHE A 11 33.92 25.72 11.91
N GLY A 12 34.62 26.37 12.84
CA GLY A 12 36.01 26.08 13.17
C GLY A 12 36.14 25.04 14.29
N PHE A 13 36.91 23.98 14.04
CA PHE A 13 37.36 23.06 15.08
C PHE A 13 38.58 23.65 15.80
N SER A 14 38.61 23.51 17.13
CA SER A 14 39.81 23.71 17.95
C SER A 14 40.19 22.38 18.61
N SER A 15 41.48 22.07 18.70
CA SER A 15 41.97 20.73 19.03
C SER A 15 42.98 20.70 20.19
N ALA A 16 42.56 20.18 21.34
CA ALA A 16 43.39 19.64 22.43
C ALA A 16 42.45 18.90 23.42
N SER A 17 42.82 17.80 24.10
CA SER A 17 44.00 16.92 24.00
C SER A 17 43.66 15.53 24.59
N ASP A 18 44.40 14.48 24.22
CA ASP A 18 44.15 13.08 24.65
C ASP A 18 44.40 12.86 26.16
N THR A 19 43.54 12.06 26.81
CA THR A 19 43.86 11.28 28.02
C THR A 19 42.85 10.15 28.18
N ARG A 20 43.33 8.93 28.49
CA ARG A 20 42.50 7.72 28.50
C ARG A 20 42.13 7.26 29.92
N LEU A 21 40.83 7.04 30.12
CA LEU A 21 40.19 5.98 30.94
C LEU A 21 40.72 5.72 32.36
N ASP A 22 39.82 5.88 33.34
CA ASP A 22 39.54 4.81 34.30
C ASP A 22 38.02 4.50 34.32
N ARG A 23 37.66 3.23 34.54
CA ARG A 23 36.29 2.70 34.56
C ARG A 23 35.96 2.00 35.89
N ARG A 24 36.37 2.55 37.04
CA ARG A 24 36.09 1.92 38.36
C ARG A 24 35.66 2.82 39.53
N GLY A 25 35.51 4.14 39.35
CA GLY A 25 35.24 5.07 40.46
C GLY A 25 33.78 5.24 40.92
N PHE A 26 32.79 5.23 40.01
CA PHE A 26 31.50 5.90 40.26
C PHE A 26 30.37 5.06 40.90
N LEU A 27 30.66 4.32 41.97
CA LEU A 27 29.63 3.67 42.82
C LEU A 27 30.09 3.55 44.29
N ARG A 28 29.93 4.62 45.09
CA ARG A 28 29.90 4.63 46.59
C ARG A 28 29.49 6.02 47.12
N GLY A 29 28.77 6.05 48.26
CA GLY A 29 28.16 7.25 48.86
C GLY A 29 26.75 7.51 48.29
N ALA A 30 25.63 7.46 49.01
CA ALA A 30 25.32 7.55 50.45
C ALA A 30 25.75 8.88 51.12
N GLY A 31 24.91 9.58 51.90
CA GLY A 31 23.48 9.36 52.16
C GLY A 31 22.95 10.12 53.40
N ALA A 32 21.64 10.42 53.38
CA ALA A 32 20.75 10.75 54.53
C ALA A 32 21.10 11.87 55.55
N THR A 33 20.37 13.01 55.43
CA THR A 33 19.87 13.89 56.53
C THR A 33 18.65 14.70 56.01
N GLY A 34 17.61 15.08 56.78
CA GLY A 34 17.12 14.58 58.08
C GLY A 34 16.17 15.54 58.84
N LEU A 35 14.84 15.25 58.87
CA LEU A 35 13.74 15.90 59.68
C LEU A 35 13.51 17.43 59.44
N GLY A 36 12.38 18.10 59.72
CA GLY A 36 11.01 17.84 60.26
C GLY A 36 10.14 19.13 60.09
N LEU A 37 8.98 19.43 60.72
CA LEU A 37 8.03 18.68 61.56
C LEU A 37 6.73 19.52 61.87
N GLY A 38 5.52 19.08 61.51
CA GLY A 38 4.20 19.62 61.98
C GLY A 38 3.60 20.86 61.26
N LEU A 39 2.30 21.21 61.34
CA LEU A 39 1.13 20.58 62.02
C LEU A 39 -0.25 21.08 61.46
N ALA A 40 -1.28 20.21 61.54
CA ALA A 40 -2.75 20.45 61.58
C ALA A 40 -3.53 21.12 60.40
N GLY A 41 -4.69 20.52 60.02
CA GLY A 41 -5.66 21.05 59.04
C GLY A 41 -6.87 20.13 58.79
N LEU A 42 -7.94 20.29 59.59
CA LEU A 42 -9.08 19.37 59.81
C LEU A 42 -10.00 18.97 58.63
N CYS A 43 -10.67 17.82 58.84
CA CYS A 43 -12.04 17.41 58.42
C CYS A 43 -12.27 16.61 57.10
N PRO A 44 -13.38 15.82 57.01
CA PRO A 44 -13.34 14.53 56.30
C PRO A 44 -14.36 14.34 55.16
N GLY A 45 -14.11 13.30 54.34
CA GLY A 45 -15.11 12.68 53.45
C GLY A 45 -14.64 11.29 53.01
N GLN A 46 -15.35 10.23 53.39
CA GLN A 46 -15.04 8.85 52.99
C GLN A 46 -16.05 8.31 51.98
N ALA A 47 -15.52 7.50 51.04
CA ALA A 47 -16.15 6.37 50.38
C ALA A 47 -17.61 6.50 49.89
N LEU A 48 -17.75 6.63 48.56
CA LEU A 48 -18.60 5.72 47.77
C LEU A 48 -18.20 5.77 46.29
N ALA A 49 -17.06 5.15 45.97
CA ALA A 49 -16.65 4.94 44.58
C ALA A 49 -17.40 3.72 44.00
N THR A 50 -18.64 3.93 43.57
CA THR A 50 -19.30 2.96 42.67
C THR A 50 -18.53 2.91 41.35
N PRO A 51 -18.11 1.74 40.85
CA PRO A 51 -17.64 1.65 39.48
C PRO A 51 -18.82 1.99 38.57
N ALA A 52 -18.77 3.16 37.92
CA ALA A 52 -19.71 3.46 36.86
C ALA A 52 -19.50 2.42 35.76
N SER A 53 -20.51 1.60 35.51
CA SER A 53 -20.53 0.73 34.33
C SER A 53 -20.28 1.60 33.11
N ALA A 54 -19.18 1.32 32.39
CA ALA A 54 -18.96 1.96 31.11
C ALA A 54 -20.04 1.43 30.16
N ASP A 55 -21.09 2.24 29.94
CA ASP A 55 -22.12 1.94 28.96
C ASP A 55 -21.44 1.70 27.60
N THR A 56 -21.46 0.45 27.15
CA THR A 56 -20.97 0.05 25.83
C THR A 56 -21.96 0.51 24.76
N ALA A 57 -22.04 1.84 24.60
CA ALA A 57 -22.76 2.52 23.54
C ALA A 57 -22.29 1.94 22.19
N GLY A 58 -23.18 1.16 21.58
CA GLY A 58 -22.83 0.18 20.56
C GLY A 58 -22.20 0.82 19.33
N HIS A 59 -20.88 0.79 19.25
CA HIS A 59 -20.19 0.87 17.97
C HIS A 59 -20.56 -0.39 17.20
N THR A 60 -21.57 -0.30 16.35
CA THR A 60 -21.84 -1.31 15.33
C THR A 60 -20.61 -1.39 14.44
N ALA A 61 -19.77 -2.40 14.66
CA ALA A 61 -18.51 -2.57 13.95
C ALA A 61 -18.81 -2.87 12.47
N ARG A 62 -18.90 -1.79 11.67
CA ARG A 62 -18.95 -1.87 10.22
C ARG A 62 -17.62 -2.47 9.76
N SER A 63 -17.71 -3.42 8.82
CA SER A 63 -16.52 -4.02 8.23
C SER A 63 -15.74 -2.92 7.50
N ALA A 64 -14.44 -2.79 7.79
CA ALA A 64 -13.61 -1.75 7.20
C ALA A 64 -13.50 -1.94 5.69
N GLU A 65 -13.60 -0.84 4.94
CA GLU A 65 -13.45 -0.85 3.48
C GLU A 65 -11.97 -0.90 3.09
N VAL A 66 -11.70 -1.31 1.84
CA VAL A 66 -10.35 -1.40 1.28
C VAL A 66 -9.59 -0.06 1.30
N THR A 67 -10.28 1.07 1.47
CA THR A 67 -9.69 2.42 1.50
C THR A 67 -9.99 3.23 2.77
N SER A 68 -10.60 2.63 3.80
CA SER A 68 -10.73 3.26 5.12
C SER A 68 -9.35 3.64 5.70
N ALA A 69 -9.31 4.64 6.59
CA ALA A 69 -8.14 4.86 7.43
C ALA A 69 -8.00 3.71 8.45
N PRO A 70 -6.80 3.13 8.65
CA PRO A 70 -6.57 2.15 9.71
C PRO A 70 -6.73 2.82 11.08
N LEU A 71 -7.58 2.24 11.93
CA LEU A 71 -7.97 2.80 13.23
C LEU A 71 -7.09 2.33 14.39
N THR A 72 -6.51 1.13 14.27
CA THR A 72 -5.63 0.49 15.28
C THR A 72 -4.52 -0.30 14.59
N GLN A 73 -3.45 -0.58 15.33
CA GLN A 73 -2.38 -1.50 14.92
C GLN A 73 -2.36 -2.66 15.93
N ASP A 74 -3.04 -3.76 15.59
CA ASP A 74 -2.98 -5.01 16.36
C ASP A 74 -1.85 -5.89 15.79
N PRO A 75 -0.79 -6.20 16.56
CA PRO A 75 0.32 -7.02 16.09
C PRO A 75 -0.05 -8.50 15.92
N GLU A 76 -1.13 -8.99 16.53
CA GLU A 76 -1.57 -10.40 16.38
C GLU A 76 -2.64 -10.58 15.30
N LEU A 77 -3.04 -9.50 14.61
CA LEU A 77 -4.01 -9.55 13.50
C LEU A 77 -3.44 -10.33 12.31
N ALA A 78 -3.91 -11.57 12.13
CA ALA A 78 -3.66 -12.37 10.94
C ALA A 78 -4.89 -12.38 10.02
N TYR A 79 -4.65 -12.30 8.71
CA TYR A 79 -5.67 -12.59 7.69
C TYR A 79 -5.54 -14.05 7.22
N PRO A 80 -6.62 -14.74 6.82
CA PRO A 80 -6.53 -16.10 6.27
C PRO A 80 -5.69 -16.12 4.98
N PHE A 81 -4.65 -16.95 4.91
CA PHE A 81 -3.83 -17.07 3.68
C PHE A 81 -4.56 -17.85 2.57
N HIS A 82 -5.22 -18.94 2.96
CA HIS A 82 -5.97 -19.79 2.03
C HIS A 82 -7.34 -19.22 1.70
N GLY A 83 -7.75 -19.33 0.44
CA GLY A 83 -9.01 -18.79 -0.05
C GLY A 83 -9.17 -18.91 -1.56
N ALA A 84 -10.31 -18.47 -2.10
CA ALA A 84 -10.54 -18.45 -3.55
C ALA A 84 -9.67 -17.40 -4.27
N HIS A 85 -9.34 -16.33 -3.56
CA HIS A 85 -8.58 -15.17 -4.02
C HIS A 85 -7.41 -14.93 -3.08
N GLN A 86 -6.38 -14.22 -3.53
CA GLN A 86 -5.29 -13.81 -2.66
C GLN A 86 -5.68 -12.65 -1.73
N GLN A 87 -5.01 -12.60 -0.58
CA GLN A 87 -5.01 -11.45 0.32
C GLN A 87 -4.49 -10.18 -0.37
N GLY A 88 -4.77 -9.02 0.24
CA GLY A 88 -4.26 -7.72 -0.18
C GLY A 88 -5.02 -7.08 -1.36
N VAL A 89 -6.06 -7.74 -1.89
CA VAL A 89 -6.99 -7.16 -2.87
C VAL A 89 -8.19 -6.55 -2.14
N THR A 90 -9.11 -7.39 -1.64
CA THR A 90 -10.28 -6.99 -0.83
C THR A 90 -9.98 -6.90 0.67
N THR A 91 -8.77 -7.28 1.10
CA THR A 91 -8.32 -7.09 2.48
C THR A 91 -8.27 -5.60 2.84
N PRO A 92 -8.84 -5.16 3.97
CA PRO A 92 -8.74 -3.79 4.45
C PRO A 92 -7.29 -3.28 4.42
N ARG A 93 -7.08 -2.04 3.97
CA ARG A 93 -5.72 -1.53 3.76
C ARG A 93 -5.08 -1.12 5.09
N GLN A 94 -3.98 -1.83 5.39
CA GLN A 94 -3.10 -1.59 6.52
C GLN A 94 -2.37 -0.23 6.41
N ALA A 95 -1.72 0.22 7.47
CA ALA A 95 -1.08 1.55 7.48
C ALA A 95 0.18 1.65 6.60
N SER A 96 0.87 0.53 6.33
CA SER A 96 2.11 0.47 5.54
C SER A 96 1.96 -0.46 4.34
N GLY A 97 2.55 -0.07 3.20
CA GLY A 97 2.49 -0.84 1.96
C GLY A 97 3.75 -0.69 1.12
N MET A 98 4.09 -1.74 0.39
CA MET A 98 5.23 -1.77 -0.52
C MET A 98 4.89 -2.60 -1.74
N LEU A 99 5.15 -2.07 -2.93
CA LEU A 99 5.12 -2.82 -4.17
C LEU A 99 6.56 -3.06 -4.63
N VAL A 100 6.91 -4.32 -4.82
CA VAL A 100 8.25 -4.74 -5.26
C VAL A 100 8.11 -5.53 -6.55
N ALA A 101 8.73 -5.06 -7.62
CA ALA A 101 8.84 -5.77 -8.87
C ALA A 101 10.18 -6.51 -8.95
N PHE A 102 10.15 -7.68 -9.58
CA PHE A 102 11.28 -8.59 -9.74
C PHE A 102 11.41 -9.03 -11.19
N ASP A 103 12.64 -9.27 -11.62
CA ASP A 103 12.95 -10.05 -12.81
C ASP A 103 13.25 -11.50 -12.36
N VAL A 104 12.70 -12.49 -13.06
CA VAL A 104 12.76 -13.91 -12.67
C VAL A 104 13.98 -14.58 -13.29
N LEU A 105 14.83 -15.15 -12.43
CA LEU A 105 16.11 -15.79 -12.77
C LEU A 105 16.03 -17.32 -12.86
N ALA A 106 14.85 -17.91 -12.64
CA ALA A 106 14.60 -19.32 -12.90
C ALA A 106 14.95 -19.66 -14.36
N ARG A 107 15.69 -20.76 -14.57
CA ARG A 107 16.27 -21.11 -15.88
C ARG A 107 15.31 -21.86 -16.80
N ASP A 108 14.26 -22.42 -16.21
CA ASP A 108 13.35 -23.37 -16.82
C ASP A 108 12.05 -23.45 -16.01
N ARG A 109 11.11 -24.26 -16.49
CA ARG A 109 9.78 -24.46 -15.90
C ARG A 109 9.82 -25.12 -14.52
N GLU A 110 10.80 -25.98 -14.23
CA GLU A 110 10.93 -26.66 -12.94
C GLU A 110 11.43 -25.68 -11.86
N GLY A 111 12.41 -24.85 -12.21
CA GLY A 111 12.88 -23.74 -11.36
C GLY A 111 11.78 -22.72 -11.06
N LEU A 112 10.86 -22.46 -12.01
CA LEU A 112 9.69 -21.62 -11.78
C LEU A 112 8.67 -22.27 -10.83
N ASP A 113 8.40 -23.57 -10.99
CA ASP A 113 7.50 -24.31 -10.09
C ASP A 113 8.04 -24.33 -8.65
N ALA A 114 9.34 -24.58 -8.51
CA ALA A 114 10.04 -24.52 -7.23
C ALA A 114 9.97 -23.11 -6.61
N LEU A 115 10.17 -22.05 -7.40
CA LEU A 115 10.02 -20.66 -6.95
C LEU A 115 8.61 -20.35 -6.45
N LEU A 116 7.56 -20.73 -7.20
CA LEU A 116 6.16 -20.49 -6.83
C LEU A 116 5.76 -21.23 -5.54
N ARG A 117 6.24 -22.46 -5.36
CA ARG A 117 6.09 -23.22 -4.09
C ARG A 117 6.83 -22.55 -2.95
N THR A 118 8.07 -22.10 -3.16
CA THR A 118 8.85 -21.39 -2.14
C THR A 118 8.16 -20.10 -1.71
N LEU A 119 7.71 -19.27 -2.66
CA LEU A 119 6.94 -18.05 -2.37
C LEU A 119 5.67 -18.37 -1.56
N THR A 120 4.88 -19.35 -1.99
CA THR A 120 3.69 -19.81 -1.26
C THR A 120 4.02 -20.20 0.18
N ALA A 121 5.02 -21.07 0.38
CA ALA A 121 5.40 -21.56 1.71
C ALA A 121 5.99 -20.47 2.63
N ARG A 122 6.67 -19.45 2.08
CA ARG A 122 7.13 -18.30 2.87
C ARG A 122 5.97 -17.36 3.21
N ILE A 123 5.10 -17.02 2.26
CA ILE A 123 3.95 -16.13 2.49
C ILE A 123 2.96 -16.76 3.49
N ALA A 124 2.65 -18.05 3.36
CA ALA A 124 1.79 -18.77 4.30
C ALA A 124 2.33 -18.68 5.74
N PHE A 125 3.63 -18.90 5.93
CA PHE A 125 4.26 -18.77 7.25
C PHE A 125 4.29 -17.31 7.75
N LEU A 126 4.73 -16.35 6.91
CA LEU A 126 4.91 -14.96 7.32
C LEU A 126 3.57 -14.30 7.71
N THR A 127 2.49 -14.54 6.95
CA THR A 127 1.17 -13.94 7.18
C THR A 127 0.45 -14.50 8.42
N GLN A 128 0.84 -15.68 8.92
CA GLN A 128 0.33 -16.24 10.18
C GLN A 128 1.31 -16.07 11.36
N GLY A 129 2.51 -15.54 11.11
CA GLY A 129 3.56 -15.35 12.10
C GLY A 129 4.09 -16.66 12.71
N GLY A 130 4.72 -16.54 13.88
CA GLY A 130 5.24 -17.68 14.65
C GLY A 130 6.76 -17.65 14.87
N ALA A 131 7.27 -18.72 15.48
CA ALA A 131 8.69 -18.87 15.80
C ALA A 131 9.43 -19.67 14.71
N TYR A 132 10.67 -19.28 14.41
CA TYR A 132 11.53 -20.06 13.53
C TYR A 132 12.10 -21.29 14.23
N PRO A 133 12.32 -22.41 13.51
CA PRO A 133 13.07 -23.54 14.04
C PRO A 133 14.51 -23.11 14.33
N GLN A 134 14.98 -23.46 15.53
CA GLN A 134 16.38 -23.26 15.92
C GLN A 134 17.30 -24.04 14.97
N ARG A 135 18.43 -23.43 14.60
CA ARG A 135 19.47 -24.03 13.76
C ARG A 135 20.77 -24.12 14.56
N ASP A 136 21.64 -25.04 14.16
CA ASP A 136 23.01 -25.12 14.68
C ASP A 136 23.73 -23.78 14.46
N PRO A 137 24.34 -23.16 15.50
CA PRO A 137 24.94 -21.82 15.42
C PRO A 137 26.08 -21.65 14.39
N ARG A 138 26.54 -22.73 13.75
CA ARG A 138 27.53 -22.69 12.67
C ARG A 138 26.94 -22.28 11.31
N PHE A 139 25.61 -22.29 11.17
CA PHE A 139 24.92 -21.84 9.95
C PHE A 139 24.42 -20.39 10.09
N PRO A 140 24.18 -19.69 8.96
CA PRO A 140 23.43 -18.44 8.98
C PRO A 140 22.06 -18.60 9.67
N PRO A 141 21.57 -17.57 10.37
CA PRO A 141 20.30 -17.65 11.09
C PRO A 141 19.13 -17.97 10.16
N PRO A 142 18.07 -18.62 10.68
CA PRO A 142 16.88 -18.92 9.88
C PRO A 142 16.13 -17.66 9.45
N ASP A 143 16.35 -16.52 10.11
CA ASP A 143 15.66 -15.25 9.89
C ASP A 143 16.61 -14.04 9.87
N SER A 144 16.07 -12.88 9.49
CA SER A 144 16.70 -11.56 9.62
C SER A 144 16.84 -11.05 11.06
N GLY A 145 15.97 -11.47 11.97
CA GLY A 145 15.92 -11.04 13.38
C GLY A 145 15.18 -9.71 13.64
N ILE A 146 14.65 -9.03 12.61
CA ILE A 146 14.01 -7.69 12.75
C ILE A 146 12.88 -7.72 13.78
N LEU A 147 11.99 -8.72 13.71
CA LEU A 147 10.82 -8.86 14.57
C LEU A 147 11.10 -9.70 15.83
N GLY A 148 12.37 -9.98 16.15
CA GLY A 148 12.75 -10.80 17.29
C GLY A 148 12.52 -12.32 17.09
N PRO A 149 12.39 -13.11 18.17
CA PRO A 149 12.37 -14.58 18.11
C PRO A 149 11.04 -15.20 17.69
N ARG A 150 9.94 -14.43 17.71
CA ARG A 150 8.61 -14.80 17.20
C ARG A 150 8.11 -13.64 16.34
N ILE A 151 7.83 -13.92 15.06
CA ILE A 151 7.11 -13.01 14.19
C ILE A 151 5.68 -12.85 14.73
N ALA A 152 5.24 -11.61 14.90
CA ALA A 152 3.84 -11.28 15.04
C ALA A 152 3.24 -11.02 13.63
N PRO A 153 2.03 -11.50 13.31
CA PRO A 153 1.40 -11.31 11.99
C PRO A 153 1.31 -9.85 11.52
N ASP A 154 1.05 -8.91 12.43
CA ASP A 154 1.02 -7.46 12.22
C ASP A 154 0.19 -7.00 10.99
N GLY A 155 -0.94 -7.67 10.76
CA GLY A 155 -1.83 -7.41 9.62
C GLY A 155 -1.24 -7.80 8.26
N LEU A 156 -0.13 -8.56 8.20
CA LEU A 156 0.59 -8.82 6.97
C LEU A 156 -0.28 -9.54 5.92
N SER A 157 -0.30 -8.97 4.72
CA SER A 157 -0.76 -9.61 3.49
C SER A 157 0.31 -9.50 2.41
N VAL A 158 0.58 -10.59 1.68
CA VAL A 158 1.43 -10.56 0.49
C VAL A 158 0.67 -11.10 -0.72
N THR A 159 0.54 -10.27 -1.75
CA THR A 159 -0.14 -10.60 -3.02
C THR A 159 0.90 -10.84 -4.11
N VAL A 160 0.87 -12.02 -4.75
CA VAL A 160 1.74 -12.39 -5.87
C VAL A 160 1.03 -12.12 -7.20
N ALA A 161 1.67 -11.36 -8.09
CA ALA A 161 1.17 -11.07 -9.44
C ALA A 161 2.25 -11.24 -10.51
N LEU A 162 1.87 -11.67 -11.72
CA LEU A 162 2.79 -11.91 -12.85
C LEU A 162 2.65 -10.84 -13.93
N GLY A 163 3.76 -10.22 -14.34
CA GLY A 163 3.79 -9.26 -15.44
C GLY A 163 3.76 -9.94 -16.81
N ALA A 164 3.50 -9.16 -17.85
CA ALA A 164 3.35 -9.66 -19.22
C ALA A 164 4.60 -10.42 -19.76
N SER A 165 5.80 -10.16 -19.22
CA SER A 165 7.04 -10.83 -19.61
C SER A 165 7.20 -12.25 -19.05
N MET A 166 6.46 -12.66 -18.00
CA MET A 166 6.44 -14.06 -17.55
C MET A 166 5.87 -15.05 -18.57
N PHE A 167 5.24 -14.53 -19.62
CA PHE A 167 4.59 -15.29 -20.68
C PHE A 167 5.37 -15.20 -22.00
N ASP A 168 6.66 -14.87 -21.94
CA ASP A 168 7.61 -15.09 -23.02
C ASP A 168 7.99 -16.58 -23.15
N GLU A 169 8.94 -16.89 -24.04
CA GLU A 169 9.38 -18.24 -24.36
C GLU A 169 10.07 -19.00 -23.22
N ARG A 170 10.58 -18.34 -22.16
CA ARG A 170 11.43 -18.96 -21.12
C ARG A 170 10.81 -20.18 -20.44
N PHE A 171 9.50 -20.16 -20.23
CA PHE A 171 8.78 -21.12 -19.38
C PHE A 171 7.70 -21.92 -20.13
N GLY A 172 7.55 -21.69 -21.45
CA GLY A 172 6.49 -22.27 -22.28
C GLY A 172 5.08 -21.74 -21.95
N LEU A 173 4.97 -20.55 -21.33
CA LEU A 173 3.71 -20.03 -20.78
C LEU A 173 2.90 -19.17 -21.75
N SER A 174 3.43 -18.80 -22.92
CA SER A 174 2.82 -17.81 -23.83
C SER A 174 1.37 -18.11 -24.23
N ALA A 175 1.00 -19.38 -24.39
CA ALA A 175 -0.36 -19.80 -24.72
C ALA A 175 -1.37 -19.64 -23.57
N ALA A 176 -0.89 -19.55 -22.33
CA ALA A 176 -1.70 -19.38 -21.13
C ALA A 176 -1.65 -17.95 -20.56
N ARG A 177 -1.16 -16.97 -21.33
CA ARG A 177 -1.20 -15.56 -20.92
C ARG A 177 -2.66 -15.09 -20.76
N PRO A 178 -3.03 -14.43 -19.65
CA PRO A 178 -4.34 -13.82 -19.51
C PRO A 178 -4.59 -12.81 -20.65
N ARG A 179 -5.80 -12.84 -21.20
CA ARG A 179 -6.18 -12.24 -22.48
C ARG A 179 -5.96 -10.72 -22.51
N HIS A 180 -6.15 -10.06 -21.38
CA HIS A 180 -5.99 -8.61 -21.20
C HIS A 180 -4.64 -8.23 -20.55
N LEU A 181 -3.71 -9.19 -20.34
CA LEU A 181 -2.38 -8.89 -19.80
C LEU A 181 -1.45 -8.38 -20.90
N GLU A 182 -1.31 -7.07 -20.97
CA GLU A 182 -0.33 -6.38 -21.82
C GLU A 182 0.78 -5.68 -21.02
N ARG A 183 1.89 -5.35 -21.68
CA ARG A 183 2.94 -4.51 -21.09
C ARG A 183 2.43 -3.07 -21.01
N MET A 184 2.57 -2.43 -19.85
CA MET A 184 2.19 -1.02 -19.65
C MET A 184 2.84 -0.12 -20.71
N GLN A 185 2.00 0.63 -21.42
CA GLN A 185 2.38 1.67 -22.38
C GLN A 185 2.34 3.04 -21.70
N GLY A 186 3.02 4.03 -22.27
CA GLY A 186 2.99 5.41 -21.77
C GLY A 186 1.71 6.15 -22.18
N PHE A 187 1.16 6.93 -21.26
CA PHE A 187 0.07 7.89 -21.50
C PHE A 187 0.64 9.31 -21.76
N PRO A 188 -0.14 10.28 -22.28
CA PRO A 188 0.38 11.58 -22.72
C PRO A 188 1.14 12.38 -21.66
N ASN A 189 0.74 12.28 -20.39
CA ASN A 189 1.39 12.97 -19.26
C ASN A 189 2.62 12.22 -18.70
N ASP A 190 2.90 11.00 -19.14
CA ASP A 190 3.90 10.14 -18.50
C ASP A 190 5.35 10.60 -18.70
N ALA A 191 6.16 10.45 -17.64
CA ALA A 191 7.62 10.59 -17.66
C ALA A 191 8.27 9.32 -17.10
N LEU A 192 7.98 8.17 -17.72
CA LEU A 192 8.36 6.85 -17.21
C LEU A 192 9.89 6.64 -17.17
N ASP A 193 10.41 6.33 -15.98
CA ASP A 193 11.73 5.72 -15.80
C ASP A 193 11.64 4.21 -16.07
N ALA A 194 12.39 3.73 -17.07
CA ALA A 194 12.45 2.32 -17.45
C ALA A 194 13.01 1.39 -16.36
N ALA A 195 13.79 1.92 -15.41
CA ALA A 195 14.24 1.17 -14.24
C ALA A 195 13.11 0.96 -13.21
N ARG A 196 12.20 1.94 -13.07
CA ARG A 196 11.00 1.90 -12.22
C ARG A 196 9.76 1.32 -12.93
N CYS A 197 9.93 0.66 -14.07
CA CYS A 197 8.84 0.12 -14.89
C CYS A 197 8.88 -1.40 -15.04
N HIS A 198 7.68 -2.00 -15.07
CA HIS A 198 7.40 -3.41 -15.36
C HIS A 198 8.12 -4.38 -14.38
N GLY A 199 8.23 -5.65 -14.76
CA GLY A 199 8.85 -6.74 -14.03
C GLY A 199 8.15 -8.05 -14.40
N ASP A 200 8.84 -9.16 -14.22
CA ASP A 200 8.27 -10.50 -14.39
C ASP A 200 7.27 -10.83 -13.29
N LEU A 201 7.61 -10.52 -12.03
CA LEU A 201 6.79 -10.82 -10.87
C LEU A 201 6.69 -9.58 -9.98
N ALA A 202 5.51 -9.31 -9.44
CA ALA A 202 5.28 -8.28 -8.45
C ALA A 202 4.78 -8.89 -7.14
N LEU A 203 5.30 -8.37 -6.02
CA LEU A 203 4.78 -8.61 -4.68
C LEU A 203 4.24 -7.29 -4.13
N GLN A 204 2.93 -7.26 -3.86
CA GLN A 204 2.34 -6.24 -3.00
C GLN A 204 2.41 -6.75 -1.57
N ILE A 205 3.22 -6.12 -0.73
CA ILE A 205 3.44 -6.45 0.68
C ILE A 205 2.80 -5.32 1.51
N CYS A 206 1.81 -5.63 2.35
CA CYS A 206 1.15 -4.63 3.21
C CYS A 206 1.03 -5.15 4.63
N ALA A 207 1.30 -4.31 5.63
CA ALA A 207 1.27 -4.62 7.05
C ALA A 207 0.98 -3.36 7.87
N ASN A 208 0.70 -3.48 9.16
CA ASN A 208 0.46 -2.33 10.01
C ASN A 208 1.76 -1.50 10.16
N THR A 209 2.93 -2.15 10.29
CA THR A 209 4.24 -1.49 10.33
C THR A 209 5.07 -1.73 9.06
N LEU A 210 5.94 -0.79 8.74
CA LEU A 210 6.86 -0.88 7.60
C LEU A 210 7.98 -1.90 7.87
N ASP A 211 8.37 -2.08 9.13
CA ASP A 211 9.35 -3.10 9.57
C ASP A 211 8.87 -4.53 9.28
N THR A 212 7.59 -4.84 9.48
CA THR A 212 7.00 -6.13 9.07
C THR A 212 7.06 -6.33 7.55
N ALA A 213 6.77 -5.29 6.77
CA ALA A 213 6.87 -5.36 5.31
C ALA A 213 8.33 -5.58 4.83
N TYR A 214 9.29 -4.90 5.46
CA TYR A 214 10.73 -5.11 5.20
C TYR A 214 11.22 -6.49 5.66
N HIS A 215 10.72 -7.00 6.79
CA HIS A 215 11.00 -8.35 7.27
C HIS A 215 10.56 -9.40 6.23
N ALA A 216 9.29 -9.33 5.79
CA ALA A 216 8.73 -10.23 4.80
C ALA A 216 9.50 -10.19 3.47
N LEU A 217 9.85 -8.99 2.98
CA LEU A 217 10.66 -8.84 1.77
C LEU A 217 12.06 -9.48 1.93
N ARG A 218 12.74 -9.22 3.06
CA ARG A 218 14.08 -9.78 3.32
C ARG A 218 14.06 -11.29 3.47
N ASP A 219 13.02 -11.86 4.07
CA ASP A 219 12.85 -13.31 4.14
C ASP A 219 12.65 -13.94 2.75
N ILE A 220 11.78 -13.35 1.92
CA ILE A 220 11.50 -13.85 0.57
C ILE A 220 12.77 -13.81 -0.29
N ILE A 221 13.53 -12.71 -0.27
CA ILE A 221 14.83 -12.60 -0.98
C ILE A 221 15.83 -13.64 -0.45
N LYS A 222 15.89 -13.84 0.88
CA LYS A 222 16.77 -14.83 1.53
C LYS A 222 16.43 -16.28 1.12
N HIS A 223 15.18 -16.57 0.79
CA HIS A 223 14.71 -17.90 0.39
C HIS A 223 14.58 -18.11 -1.12
N THR A 224 14.73 -17.07 -1.94
CA THR A 224 14.72 -17.16 -3.43
C THR A 224 16.06 -16.76 -4.12
N PRO A 225 17.26 -16.99 -3.52
CA PRO A 225 18.52 -16.50 -4.07
C PRO A 225 18.82 -17.17 -5.42
N GLY A 226 19.08 -16.34 -6.45
CA GLY A 226 19.33 -16.82 -7.81
C GLY A 226 18.05 -17.24 -8.57
N SER A 227 16.86 -17.11 -7.97
CA SER A 227 15.56 -17.32 -8.63
C SER A 227 14.78 -16.00 -8.83
N LEU A 228 15.01 -15.00 -7.98
CA LEU A 228 14.47 -13.64 -8.12
C LEU A 228 15.59 -12.59 -8.03
N LEU A 229 15.44 -11.52 -8.81
CA LEU A 229 16.21 -10.27 -8.71
C LEU A 229 15.24 -9.12 -8.47
N VAL A 230 15.45 -8.30 -7.43
CA VAL A 230 14.67 -7.07 -7.23
C VAL A 230 14.98 -6.11 -8.38
N ARG A 231 13.95 -5.74 -9.14
CA ARG A 231 14.03 -4.76 -10.24
C ARG A 231 13.85 -3.34 -9.72
N TRP A 232 12.75 -3.10 -9.00
CA TRP A 232 12.48 -1.86 -8.28
C TRP A 232 11.55 -2.12 -7.10
N LYS A 233 11.53 -1.19 -6.14
CA LYS A 233 10.51 -1.13 -5.09
C LYS A 233 9.98 0.30 -4.94
N GLN A 234 8.74 0.42 -4.50
CA GLN A 234 8.20 1.64 -3.94
C GLN A 234 7.43 1.28 -2.67
N GLU A 235 7.85 1.82 -1.52
CA GLU A 235 7.02 1.82 -0.31
C GLU A 235 6.17 3.07 -0.20
N GLY A 236 5.19 3.00 0.68
CA GLY A 236 4.32 4.09 1.08
C GLY A 236 3.55 3.76 2.35
N ASN A 237 2.86 4.78 2.87
CA ASN A 237 2.00 4.69 4.03
C ASN A 237 0.67 5.40 3.80
N VAL A 238 -0.27 5.22 4.71
CA VAL A 238 -1.44 6.10 4.84
C VAL A 238 -1.55 6.65 6.26
N PRO A 239 -2.08 7.86 6.46
CA PRO A 239 -2.23 8.41 7.79
C PRO A 239 -3.12 7.53 8.67
N LEU A 240 -2.58 7.13 9.84
CA LEU A 240 -3.36 6.65 10.97
C LEU A 240 -4.16 7.84 11.51
N LEU A 241 -5.43 7.97 11.09
CA LEU A 241 -6.33 9.01 11.55
C LEU A 241 -7.20 8.47 12.69
N PRO A 242 -7.01 8.92 13.96
CA PRO A 242 -8.00 8.63 14.99
C PRO A 242 -9.33 9.30 14.61
N PRO A 243 -10.47 8.62 14.78
CA PRO A 243 -11.77 9.16 14.39
C PRO A 243 -12.07 10.41 15.22
N SER A 244 -12.37 11.51 14.53
CA SER A 244 -12.80 12.75 15.19
C SER A 244 -14.30 12.67 15.54
N PRO A 245 -14.79 13.43 16.53
CA PRO A 245 -16.23 13.43 16.84
C PRO A 245 -17.08 13.84 15.62
N GLY A 246 -17.87 12.89 15.11
CA GLY A 246 -18.66 13.04 13.87
C GLY A 246 -17.98 12.54 12.59
N ASP A 247 -16.68 12.21 12.63
CA ASP A 247 -15.90 11.69 11.50
C ASP A 247 -15.69 10.17 11.65
N ILE A 248 -16.78 9.43 11.45
CA ILE A 248 -16.84 7.97 11.55
C ILE A 248 -16.54 7.36 10.17
N ASP A 249 -15.68 6.34 10.12
CA ASP A 249 -15.40 5.50 8.94
C ASP A 249 -14.81 6.21 7.69
N GLY A 250 -14.16 7.37 7.86
CA GLY A 250 -13.61 8.15 6.75
C GLY A 250 -12.50 7.48 5.93
N SER A 251 -12.45 7.78 4.62
CA SER A 251 -11.32 7.34 3.77
C SER A 251 -10.02 8.03 4.14
N ALA A 252 -8.91 7.30 4.12
CA ALA A 252 -7.59 7.89 4.41
C ALA A 252 -7.23 9.01 3.42
N ARG A 253 -6.43 9.98 3.85
CA ARG A 253 -6.02 11.11 3.00
C ARG A 253 -4.80 10.78 2.14
N ASN A 254 -4.78 11.33 0.93
CA ASN A 254 -3.59 11.35 0.09
C ASN A 254 -2.70 12.58 0.36
N PHE A 255 -1.50 12.63 -0.22
CA PHE A 255 -0.56 13.75 -0.07
C PHE A 255 -0.94 15.04 -0.84
N LEU A 256 -2.10 15.08 -1.52
CA LEU A 256 -2.74 16.33 -1.93
C LEU A 256 -3.75 16.83 -0.87
N GLY A 257 -3.96 16.05 0.20
CA GLY A 257 -4.81 16.38 1.35
C GLY A 257 -6.27 15.95 1.23
N PHE A 258 -6.66 15.37 0.09
CA PHE A 258 -8.02 14.90 -0.18
C PHE A 258 -8.27 13.51 0.41
N ARG A 259 -9.53 13.20 0.77
CA ARG A 259 -9.94 11.84 1.14
C ARG A 259 -9.86 10.93 -0.09
N ASP A 260 -9.19 9.79 0.03
CA ASP A 260 -8.87 8.93 -1.11
C ASP A 260 -9.36 7.49 -0.87
N GLY A 261 -10.62 7.27 -1.25
CA GLY A 261 -11.29 5.98 -1.10
C GLY A 261 -12.73 6.01 -1.60
N THR A 262 -13.55 6.76 -0.88
CA THR A 262 -14.96 7.19 -1.07
C THR A 262 -15.77 6.52 -2.18
N ALA A 263 -15.36 6.65 -3.45
CA ALA A 263 -16.11 6.14 -4.61
C ALA A 263 -15.70 4.74 -5.09
N ASN A 264 -14.94 3.98 -4.28
CA ASN A 264 -14.63 2.57 -4.55
C ASN A 264 -15.92 1.71 -4.65
N PRO A 265 -15.90 0.59 -5.39
CA PRO A 265 -16.87 -0.49 -5.18
C PRO A 265 -16.65 -1.11 -3.80
N SER A 266 -17.73 -1.37 -3.06
CA SER A 266 -17.67 -1.91 -1.69
C SER A 266 -17.08 -3.31 -1.69
N ALA A 267 -16.07 -3.56 -0.86
CA ALA A 267 -15.39 -4.86 -0.82
C ALA A 267 -16.23 -5.97 -0.16
N GLN A 268 -17.33 -5.61 0.53
CA GLN A 268 -18.28 -6.53 1.14
C GLN A 268 -19.43 -6.93 0.19
N ASP A 269 -19.64 -6.21 -0.92
CA ASP A 269 -20.56 -6.65 -1.98
C ASP A 269 -19.85 -7.68 -2.88
N GLN A 270 -19.91 -8.95 -2.47
CA GLN A 270 -19.30 -10.06 -3.22
C GLN A 270 -19.77 -10.10 -4.68
N LYS A 271 -21.04 -9.79 -4.97
CA LYS A 271 -21.56 -9.80 -6.34
C LYS A 271 -20.89 -8.71 -7.17
N LEU A 272 -20.73 -7.52 -6.62
CA LEU A 272 -20.02 -6.41 -7.26
C LEU A 272 -18.51 -6.70 -7.42
N MET A 273 -17.90 -7.45 -6.49
CA MET A 273 -16.52 -7.94 -6.64
C MET A 273 -16.39 -8.99 -7.75
N ASP A 274 -17.35 -9.91 -7.88
CA ASP A 274 -17.39 -10.88 -8.98
C ASP A 274 -17.64 -10.20 -10.33
N GLU A 275 -18.48 -9.16 -10.38
CA GLU A 275 -18.77 -8.40 -11.61
C GLU A 275 -17.59 -7.50 -12.05
N LEU A 276 -16.85 -6.88 -11.12
CA LEU A 276 -15.83 -5.87 -11.44
C LEU A 276 -14.37 -6.31 -11.25
N ILE A 277 -14.06 -7.17 -10.26
CA ILE A 277 -12.70 -7.33 -9.72
C ILE A 277 -12.10 -8.70 -10.00
N TRP A 278 -12.90 -9.77 -9.89
CA TRP A 278 -12.43 -11.14 -10.09
C TRP A 278 -12.63 -11.62 -11.53
N VAL A 279 -11.63 -12.34 -12.06
CA VAL A 279 -11.79 -13.08 -13.32
C VAL A 279 -12.71 -14.27 -13.09
N ASP A 280 -13.81 -14.31 -13.83
CA ASP A 280 -14.75 -15.43 -13.90
C ASP A 280 -14.63 -16.20 -15.22
N ALA A 281 -15.29 -17.35 -15.31
CA ALA A 281 -15.21 -18.28 -16.45
C ALA A 281 -16.01 -17.82 -17.70
N GLN A 282 -16.65 -16.65 -17.70
CA GLN A 282 -17.43 -16.12 -18.83
C GLN A 282 -16.65 -15.08 -19.67
N ARG A 283 -15.40 -14.78 -19.32
CA ARG A 283 -14.59 -13.69 -19.92
C ARG A 283 -13.67 -14.10 -21.08
N ASP A 284 -13.80 -15.32 -21.60
CA ASP A 284 -12.85 -15.94 -22.55
C ASP A 284 -11.37 -15.86 -22.08
N GLU A 285 -11.15 -15.98 -20.77
CA GLU A 285 -9.84 -16.06 -20.12
C GLU A 285 -9.38 -17.52 -19.98
N PRO A 286 -8.07 -17.80 -19.86
CA PRO A 286 -7.59 -19.16 -19.58
C PRO A 286 -8.15 -19.70 -18.27
N ASP A 287 -8.63 -20.94 -18.23
CA ASP A 287 -9.29 -21.56 -17.05
C ASP A 287 -8.53 -21.38 -15.73
N TRP A 288 -7.19 -21.40 -15.78
CA TRP A 288 -6.34 -21.23 -14.58
C TRP A 288 -6.45 -19.85 -13.95
N ALA A 289 -6.85 -18.82 -14.70
CA ALA A 289 -6.91 -17.43 -14.27
C ALA A 289 -8.14 -17.13 -13.40
N VAL A 290 -9.13 -18.03 -13.34
CA VAL A 290 -10.39 -17.84 -12.61
C VAL A 290 -10.15 -17.67 -11.11
N GLY A 291 -10.68 -16.58 -10.55
CA GLY A 291 -10.43 -16.12 -9.17
C GLY A 291 -9.19 -15.23 -9.01
N GLY A 292 -8.40 -15.02 -10.08
CA GLY A 292 -7.37 -13.98 -10.16
C GLY A 292 -7.95 -12.59 -10.47
N SER A 293 -7.08 -11.60 -10.63
CA SER A 293 -7.46 -10.21 -10.93
C SER A 293 -6.32 -9.47 -11.65
N TYR A 294 -6.63 -8.50 -12.50
CA TYR A 294 -5.61 -7.61 -13.06
C TYR A 294 -5.25 -6.51 -12.06
N MET A 295 -3.95 -6.36 -11.77
CA MET A 295 -3.38 -5.25 -11.02
C MET A 295 -2.77 -4.23 -11.99
N ALA A 296 -3.20 -2.98 -11.89
CA ALA A 296 -2.49 -1.84 -12.47
C ALA A 296 -1.84 -1.04 -11.34
N ALA A 297 -0.52 -0.82 -11.44
CA ALA A 297 0.26 -0.06 -10.49
C ALA A 297 0.95 1.12 -11.17
N ARG A 298 0.92 2.29 -10.55
CA ARG A 298 1.47 3.54 -11.08
C ARG A 298 2.16 4.30 -9.95
N ILE A 299 3.42 4.69 -10.16
CA ILE A 299 4.14 5.59 -9.27
C ILE A 299 3.88 7.00 -9.78
N ILE A 300 3.05 7.76 -9.07
CA ILE A 300 2.57 9.09 -9.48
C ILE A 300 3.18 10.12 -8.53
N ARG A 301 4.13 10.90 -9.01
CA ARG A 301 4.73 12.01 -8.26
C ARG A 301 3.75 13.17 -8.17
N ASN A 302 3.73 13.87 -7.05
CA ASN A 302 2.98 15.11 -6.86
C ASN A 302 3.95 16.31 -6.83
N TYR A 303 3.58 17.41 -7.49
CA TYR A 303 4.27 18.70 -7.38
C TYR A 303 3.72 19.49 -6.17
N VAL A 304 3.95 18.95 -4.98
CA VAL A 304 3.32 19.42 -3.73
C VAL A 304 3.57 20.90 -3.45
N GLU A 305 4.76 21.44 -3.76
CA GLU A 305 5.05 22.85 -3.50
C GLU A 305 4.25 23.80 -4.41
N ARG A 306 3.85 23.33 -5.59
CA ARG A 306 2.94 24.06 -6.47
C ARG A 306 1.51 23.98 -5.92
N TRP A 307 1.07 22.76 -5.59
CA TRP A 307 -0.26 22.48 -5.07
C TRP A 307 -0.60 23.26 -3.78
N ASP A 308 0.33 23.31 -2.82
CA ASP A 308 0.13 24.04 -1.55
C ASP A 308 0.05 25.57 -1.73
N ARG A 309 0.28 26.08 -2.94
CA ARG A 309 0.12 27.50 -3.33
C ARG A 309 -1.12 27.74 -4.19
N THR A 310 -1.83 26.70 -4.61
CA THR A 310 -3.07 26.76 -5.39
C THR A 310 -4.26 27.13 -4.50
N PRO A 311 -5.16 28.05 -4.91
CA PRO A 311 -6.37 28.39 -4.16
C PRO A 311 -7.25 27.18 -3.82
N LEU A 312 -7.83 27.13 -2.61
CA LEU A 312 -8.64 26.00 -2.16
C LEU A 312 -9.78 25.64 -3.14
N GLY A 313 -10.55 26.63 -3.59
CA GLY A 313 -11.64 26.40 -4.56
C GLY A 313 -11.17 25.89 -5.93
N GLU A 314 -9.92 26.17 -6.32
CA GLU A 314 -9.31 25.59 -7.52
C GLU A 314 -8.92 24.13 -7.28
N GLN A 315 -8.32 23.81 -6.13
CA GLN A 315 -8.04 22.42 -5.73
C GLN A 315 -9.31 21.56 -5.65
N GLU A 316 -10.39 22.11 -5.11
CA GLU A 316 -11.69 21.47 -4.97
C GLU A 316 -12.41 21.31 -6.32
N ALA A 317 -12.29 22.29 -7.22
CA ALA A 317 -12.76 22.18 -8.60
C ALA A 317 -12.00 21.10 -9.40
N ILE A 318 -10.66 21.06 -9.30
CA ILE A 318 -9.81 20.05 -9.94
C ILE A 318 -10.22 18.63 -9.51
N PHE A 319 -10.47 18.41 -8.22
CA PHE A 319 -10.90 17.10 -7.73
C PHE A 319 -12.39 16.79 -7.99
N GLY A 320 -13.27 17.79 -7.88
CA GLY A 320 -14.72 17.62 -7.91
C GLY A 320 -15.37 17.28 -6.56
N ARG A 321 -14.68 17.55 -5.45
CA ARG A 321 -15.15 17.32 -4.06
C ARG A 321 -14.61 18.39 -3.11
N GLU A 322 -15.25 18.57 -1.96
CA GLU A 322 -14.72 19.38 -0.85
C GLU A 322 -13.48 18.71 -0.22
N LYS A 323 -12.40 19.47 0.01
CA LYS A 323 -11.14 18.94 0.53
C LYS A 323 -11.25 18.50 1.99
N MET A 324 -12.00 19.24 2.80
CA MET A 324 -12.10 19.00 4.25
C MET A 324 -13.05 17.83 4.57
N SER A 325 -14.32 17.93 4.16
CA SER A 325 -15.34 16.90 4.40
C SER A 325 -15.15 15.66 3.52
N GLY A 326 -14.59 15.82 2.32
CA GLY A 326 -14.65 14.80 1.27
C GLY A 326 -16.02 14.69 0.58
N ALA A 327 -16.98 15.58 0.86
CA ALA A 327 -18.32 15.57 0.28
C ALA A 327 -18.33 15.99 -1.21
N PRO A 328 -19.40 15.69 -1.97
CA PRO A 328 -19.66 16.32 -3.27
C PRO A 328 -19.68 17.86 -3.18
N LEU A 329 -19.34 18.56 -4.27
CA LEU A 329 -19.43 20.02 -4.34
C LEU A 329 -20.87 20.57 -4.29
N SER A 330 -21.88 19.69 -4.39
CA SER A 330 -23.29 19.99 -4.09
C SER A 330 -23.61 20.04 -2.58
N GLY A 331 -22.62 19.81 -1.72
CA GLY A 331 -22.80 19.54 -0.30
C GLY A 331 -23.23 18.08 -0.02
N GLY A 332 -23.29 17.74 1.26
CA GLY A 332 -23.60 16.40 1.77
C GLY A 332 -22.57 15.92 2.80
N VAL A 333 -22.37 14.61 2.89
CA VAL A 333 -21.27 13.95 3.60
C VAL A 333 -20.33 13.24 2.61
N GLU A 334 -19.20 12.70 3.08
CA GLU A 334 -18.22 11.98 2.23
C GLU A 334 -18.91 10.94 1.34
N GLN A 335 -19.75 10.09 1.92
CA GLN A 335 -20.34 8.93 1.23
C GLN A 335 -21.44 9.30 0.21
N ASP A 336 -21.85 10.57 0.14
CA ASP A 336 -22.83 11.01 -0.85
C ASP A 336 -22.24 11.01 -2.27
N VAL A 337 -23.11 10.78 -3.25
CA VAL A 337 -22.77 10.71 -4.67
C VAL A 337 -23.17 12.03 -5.35
N PRO A 338 -22.28 12.68 -6.12
CA PRO A 338 -22.66 13.86 -6.90
C PRO A 338 -23.69 13.49 -7.97
N ASP A 339 -24.77 14.26 -8.06
CA ASP A 339 -25.78 14.13 -9.10
C ASP A 339 -25.37 14.91 -10.37
N TYR A 340 -24.75 14.21 -11.32
CA TYR A 340 -24.39 14.77 -12.62
C TYR A 340 -25.59 15.00 -13.56
N ALA A 341 -26.79 14.50 -13.23
CA ALA A 341 -27.99 14.68 -14.06
C ALA A 341 -28.69 16.02 -13.79
N SER A 342 -28.64 16.55 -12.56
CA SER A 342 -29.08 17.92 -12.25
C SER A 342 -28.01 18.99 -12.53
N ASP A 343 -26.74 18.61 -12.66
CA ASP A 343 -25.64 19.49 -13.09
C ASP A 343 -25.05 19.10 -14.49
N PRO A 344 -25.84 19.14 -15.59
CA PRO A 344 -25.38 18.70 -16.91
C PRO A 344 -24.32 19.63 -17.55
N GLU A 345 -24.25 20.89 -17.11
CA GLU A 345 -23.29 21.89 -17.60
C GLU A 345 -21.98 21.94 -16.78
N GLY A 346 -21.88 21.20 -15.66
CA GLY A 346 -20.69 21.20 -14.80
C GLY A 346 -20.49 22.48 -14.00
N LYS A 347 -21.58 23.15 -13.61
CA LYS A 347 -21.58 24.39 -12.81
C LYS A 347 -21.32 24.13 -11.32
N ILE A 348 -21.54 22.90 -10.84
CA ILE A 348 -21.32 22.50 -9.45
C ILE A 348 -20.11 21.57 -9.36
N THR A 349 -20.07 20.52 -10.19
CA THR A 349 -18.88 19.66 -10.35
C THR A 349 -18.35 19.81 -11.77
N PRO A 350 -17.19 20.45 -12.00
CA PRO A 350 -16.68 20.71 -13.33
C PRO A 350 -16.62 19.47 -14.24
N LEU A 351 -16.88 19.65 -15.54
CA LEU A 351 -16.92 18.53 -16.50
C LEU A 351 -15.56 17.82 -16.63
N ASP A 352 -14.49 18.55 -16.39
CA ASP A 352 -13.08 18.18 -16.37
C ASP A 352 -12.55 17.81 -14.97
N ALA A 353 -13.39 17.84 -13.92
CA ALA A 353 -12.98 17.44 -12.58
C ALA A 353 -12.62 15.95 -12.50
N HIS A 354 -11.56 15.62 -11.76
CA HIS A 354 -10.98 14.27 -11.67
C HIS A 354 -12.04 13.19 -11.43
N ILE A 355 -12.93 13.33 -10.44
CA ILE A 355 -13.94 12.29 -10.17
C ILE A 355 -15.02 12.15 -11.25
N ARG A 356 -15.26 13.20 -12.05
CA ARG A 356 -16.27 13.23 -13.11
C ARG A 356 -15.73 12.65 -14.41
N LEU A 357 -14.47 12.90 -14.71
CA LEU A 357 -13.71 12.21 -15.76
C LEU A 357 -13.44 10.73 -15.41
N ALA A 358 -13.01 10.43 -14.17
CA ALA A 358 -12.69 9.07 -13.72
C ALA A 358 -13.92 8.15 -13.66
N ASN A 359 -15.08 8.66 -13.24
CA ASN A 359 -16.36 7.96 -13.37
C ASN A 359 -17.50 8.93 -13.71
N PRO A 360 -17.91 9.01 -14.99
CA PRO A 360 -19.09 9.79 -15.43
C PRO A 360 -20.46 9.29 -14.92
N ARG A 361 -20.51 8.18 -14.16
CA ARG A 361 -21.73 7.61 -13.54
C ARG A 361 -22.87 7.29 -14.52
N THR A 362 -22.53 6.97 -15.77
CA THR A 362 -23.48 6.47 -16.77
C THR A 362 -23.58 4.94 -16.72
N PRO A 363 -24.70 4.33 -17.15
CA PRO A 363 -24.80 2.87 -17.28
C PRO A 363 -23.71 2.23 -18.18
N ALA A 364 -23.16 2.99 -19.13
CA ALA A 364 -22.07 2.53 -19.99
C ALA A 364 -20.70 2.49 -19.29
N THR A 365 -20.51 3.28 -18.22
CA THR A 365 -19.24 3.45 -17.50
C THR A 365 -19.15 2.63 -16.21
N GLU A 366 -20.25 2.03 -15.73
CA GLU A 366 -20.23 1.19 -14.51
C GLU A 366 -19.23 0.03 -14.61
N LYS A 367 -19.14 -0.63 -15.77
CA LYS A 367 -18.14 -1.68 -16.07
C LYS A 367 -16.68 -1.19 -16.14
N ASN A 368 -16.43 0.12 -16.02
CA ASN A 368 -15.09 0.69 -15.92
C ASN A 368 -14.67 0.96 -14.47
N ARG A 369 -15.50 0.64 -13.48
CA ARG A 369 -15.16 0.82 -12.07
C ARG A 369 -14.02 -0.12 -11.66
N ILE A 370 -13.16 0.38 -10.78
CA ILE A 370 -11.92 -0.26 -10.34
C ILE A 370 -11.86 -0.22 -8.81
N LEU A 371 -11.30 -1.26 -8.18
CA LEU A 371 -11.03 -1.27 -6.75
C LEU A 371 -9.64 -0.66 -6.51
N ARG A 372 -9.59 0.60 -6.06
CA ARG A 372 -8.33 1.32 -5.80
C ARG A 372 -7.85 1.00 -4.39
N ARG A 373 -6.54 0.77 -4.21
CA ARG A 373 -5.91 0.47 -2.91
C ARG A 373 -4.55 1.20 -2.76
N PRO A 374 -4.54 2.54 -2.85
CA PRO A 374 -3.29 3.30 -2.92
C PRO A 374 -2.62 3.53 -1.56
N PHE A 375 -1.33 3.83 -1.61
CA PHE A 375 -0.51 4.34 -0.50
C PHE A 375 0.18 5.65 -0.92
N ASN A 376 0.47 6.54 0.02
CA ASN A 376 1.30 7.72 -0.23
C ASN A 376 2.77 7.37 -0.12
N TYR A 377 3.63 7.86 -1.02
CA TYR A 377 5.07 7.64 -0.95
C TYR A 377 5.84 8.93 -0.69
N SER A 378 6.98 8.85 -0.01
CA SER A 378 7.97 9.92 0.10
C SER A 378 9.38 9.31 0.07
N ASN A 379 10.17 9.68 -0.94
CA ASN A 379 11.51 9.15 -1.20
C ASN A 379 12.63 10.11 -0.76
N GLY A 380 12.29 11.33 -0.33
CA GLY A 380 13.23 12.37 0.08
C GLY A 380 13.14 13.62 -0.78
N VAL A 381 14.30 14.18 -1.15
CA VAL A 381 14.42 15.49 -1.81
C VAL A 381 15.27 15.35 -3.08
N GLU A 382 14.80 15.97 -4.16
CA GLU A 382 15.42 16.00 -5.47
C GLU A 382 16.56 17.05 -5.57
N PRO A 383 17.45 16.96 -6.57
CA PRO A 383 18.57 17.91 -6.73
C PRO A 383 18.17 19.38 -6.90
N ASN A 384 16.90 19.66 -7.21
CA ASN A 384 16.33 21.01 -7.31
C ASN A 384 15.68 21.51 -6.00
N GLY A 385 15.70 20.71 -4.93
CA GLY A 385 15.12 21.04 -3.63
C GLY A 385 13.63 20.71 -3.48
N GLN A 386 12.97 20.14 -4.49
CA GLN A 386 11.60 19.65 -4.38
C GLN A 386 11.52 18.29 -3.71
N LEU A 387 10.39 17.96 -3.10
CA LEU A 387 10.11 16.65 -2.52
C LEU A 387 9.80 15.64 -3.64
N ASP A 388 10.42 14.44 -3.61
CA ASP A 388 9.90 13.29 -4.38
C ASP A 388 8.90 12.55 -3.50
N MET A 389 7.66 13.00 -3.55
CA MET A 389 6.54 12.41 -2.84
C MET A 389 5.29 12.40 -3.72
N GLY A 390 4.37 11.48 -3.44
CA GLY A 390 3.16 11.34 -4.23
C GLY A 390 2.35 10.09 -3.87
N LEU A 391 1.73 9.49 -4.88
CA LEU A 391 0.84 8.33 -4.73
C LEU A 391 1.47 7.08 -5.39
N LEU A 392 1.67 6.04 -4.59
CA LEU A 392 1.77 4.67 -5.09
C LEU A 392 0.34 4.20 -5.35
N PHE A 393 -0.15 4.50 -6.54
CA PHE A 393 -1.46 4.11 -6.99
C PHE A 393 -1.45 2.62 -7.38
N ILE A 394 -2.38 1.85 -6.81
CA ILE A 394 -2.63 0.45 -7.13
C ILE A 394 -4.13 0.29 -7.31
N CYS A 395 -4.57 -0.41 -8.35
CA CYS A 395 -5.97 -0.78 -8.50
C CYS A 395 -6.16 -2.17 -9.13
N PHE A 396 -7.29 -2.79 -8.80
CA PHE A 396 -7.69 -4.13 -9.21
C PHE A 396 -8.95 -4.09 -10.08
N GLN A 397 -9.03 -5.00 -11.05
CA GLN A 397 -10.16 -5.16 -11.97
C GLN A 397 -10.13 -6.52 -12.68
N ALA A 398 -11.28 -7.00 -13.13
CA ALA A 398 -11.43 -8.26 -13.86
C ALA A 398 -11.11 -8.16 -15.37
N ASP A 399 -11.04 -6.94 -15.92
CA ASP A 399 -10.52 -6.64 -17.26
C ASP A 399 -9.70 -5.33 -17.18
N LEU A 400 -8.39 -5.43 -17.39
CA LEU A 400 -7.45 -4.30 -17.36
C LEU A 400 -7.78 -3.19 -18.37
N LYS A 401 -8.31 -3.57 -19.54
CA LYS A 401 -8.70 -2.67 -20.62
C LYS A 401 -10.00 -1.92 -20.30
N ALA A 402 -10.99 -2.62 -19.74
CA ALA A 402 -12.25 -2.02 -19.30
C ALA A 402 -12.08 -1.16 -18.04
N GLY A 403 -11.26 -1.58 -17.09
CA GLY A 403 -10.90 -0.81 -15.89
C GLY A 403 -9.86 0.28 -16.18
N PHE A 404 -8.68 0.17 -15.55
CA PHE A 404 -7.64 1.20 -15.54
C PHE A 404 -7.39 1.89 -16.89
N ILE A 405 -7.22 1.14 -17.99
CA ILE A 405 -6.85 1.73 -19.28
C ILE A 405 -7.96 2.63 -19.84
N THR A 406 -9.23 2.30 -19.64
CA THR A 406 -10.35 3.15 -20.08
C THR A 406 -10.61 4.32 -19.11
N VAL A 407 -10.32 4.15 -17.81
CA VAL A 407 -10.35 5.25 -16.84
C VAL A 407 -9.25 6.28 -17.13
N GLN A 408 -7.99 5.84 -17.29
CA GLN A 408 -6.85 6.72 -17.59
C GLN A 408 -7.07 7.45 -18.93
N LYS A 409 -7.61 6.81 -19.97
CA LYS A 409 -7.95 7.47 -21.25
C LYS A 409 -9.09 8.51 -21.17
N ARG A 410 -9.81 8.58 -20.04
CA ARG A 410 -10.74 9.68 -19.75
C ARG A 410 -10.11 10.77 -18.88
N LEU A 411 -8.96 10.49 -18.26
CA LEU A 411 -8.17 11.44 -17.46
C LEU A 411 -7.03 12.07 -18.25
N ASP A 412 -6.61 11.50 -19.39
CA ASP A 412 -5.58 12.08 -20.25
C ASP A 412 -5.95 13.53 -20.66
N GLY A 413 -5.20 14.50 -20.15
CA GLY A 413 -5.47 15.94 -20.29
C GLY A 413 -6.29 16.58 -19.16
N GLU A 414 -6.49 15.91 -18.01
CA GLU A 414 -7.18 16.49 -16.85
C GLU A 414 -6.41 17.65 -16.19
N PRO A 415 -7.09 18.63 -15.54
CA PRO A 415 -6.41 19.73 -14.82
C PRO A 415 -5.43 19.27 -13.73
N LEU A 416 -5.62 18.07 -13.17
CA LEU A 416 -4.71 17.49 -12.18
C LEU A 416 -3.31 17.21 -12.76
N GLU A 417 -3.14 17.07 -14.09
CA GLU A 417 -1.85 16.83 -14.75
C GLU A 417 -0.83 17.95 -14.55
N GLU A 418 -1.25 19.20 -14.26
CA GLU A 418 -0.38 20.31 -13.84
C GLU A 418 0.33 20.03 -12.50
N TYR A 419 -0.24 19.12 -11.69
CA TYR A 419 0.14 18.82 -10.31
C TYR A 419 0.63 17.39 -10.10
N ILE A 420 0.44 16.48 -11.06
CA ILE A 420 0.90 15.08 -10.97
C ILE A 420 1.74 14.64 -12.19
N LYS A 421 2.66 13.70 -11.96
CA LYS A 421 3.49 13.09 -13.00
C LYS A 421 3.68 11.58 -12.77
N PRO A 422 3.11 10.71 -13.62
CA PRO A 422 3.42 9.28 -13.59
C PRO A 422 4.86 9.01 -14.03
N VAL A 423 5.66 8.38 -13.19
CA VAL A 423 7.11 8.14 -13.39
C VAL A 423 7.52 6.66 -13.36
N GLY A 424 6.59 5.74 -13.07
CA GLY A 424 6.88 4.31 -13.02
C GLY A 424 5.65 3.44 -12.77
N GLY A 425 5.87 2.13 -12.58
CA GLY A 425 4.82 1.14 -12.33
C GLY A 425 4.71 0.06 -13.41
N GLY A 426 3.57 -0.62 -13.47
CA GLY A 426 3.37 -1.73 -14.40
C GLY A 426 1.99 -2.37 -14.32
N TYR A 427 1.75 -3.31 -15.23
CA TYR A 427 0.55 -4.13 -15.27
C TYR A 427 0.92 -5.58 -14.96
N PHE A 428 0.16 -6.20 -14.07
CA PHE A 428 0.42 -7.55 -13.56
C PHE A 428 -0.91 -8.31 -13.39
N PHE A 429 -0.86 -9.63 -13.42
CA PHE A 429 -2.00 -10.50 -13.14
C PHE A 429 -1.85 -11.17 -11.78
N VAL A 430 -2.70 -10.82 -10.82
CA VAL A 430 -2.80 -11.45 -9.50
C VAL A 430 -3.26 -12.89 -9.67
N LEU A 431 -2.46 -13.84 -9.21
CA LEU A 431 -2.78 -15.26 -9.24
C LEU A 431 -4.04 -15.55 -8.40
N PRO A 432 -4.86 -16.59 -8.72
CA PRO A 432 -5.91 -17.04 -7.82
C PRO A 432 -5.37 -17.46 -6.44
N GLY A 433 -6.24 -17.50 -5.44
CA GLY A 433 -5.87 -17.95 -4.10
C GLY A 433 -5.57 -19.45 -4.04
N ALA A 434 -4.56 -19.82 -3.24
CA ALA A 434 -4.23 -21.21 -2.93
C ALA A 434 -5.27 -21.79 -1.97
N ARG A 435 -5.90 -22.91 -2.34
CA ARG A 435 -7.15 -23.37 -1.72
C ARG A 435 -6.97 -24.06 -0.37
N ASP A 436 -5.88 -24.81 -0.17
CA ASP A 436 -5.53 -25.51 1.07
C ASP A 436 -4.01 -25.78 1.15
N ASP A 437 -3.53 -26.40 2.24
CA ASP A 437 -2.11 -26.70 2.50
C ASP A 437 -1.40 -27.55 1.43
N LYS A 438 -2.15 -28.21 0.53
CA LYS A 438 -1.63 -29.05 -0.58
C LYS A 438 -1.55 -28.26 -1.89
N ASP A 439 -2.04 -27.03 -1.90
CA ASP A 439 -2.13 -26.15 -3.05
C ASP A 439 -1.05 -25.06 -3.01
N TYR A 440 -0.78 -24.40 -4.13
CA TYR A 440 0.18 -23.30 -4.18
C TYR A 440 -0.14 -22.27 -5.26
N LEU A 441 0.27 -21.03 -5.01
CA LEU A 441 0.00 -19.91 -5.90
C LEU A 441 0.63 -20.17 -7.28
N GLY A 442 -0.18 -20.09 -8.33
CA GLY A 442 0.25 -20.35 -9.71
C GLY A 442 0.23 -21.81 -10.15
N ARG A 443 -0.12 -22.78 -9.29
CA ARG A 443 -0.27 -24.20 -9.68
C ARG A 443 -1.12 -24.40 -10.95
N GLY A 444 -2.23 -23.67 -11.07
CA GLY A 444 -3.11 -23.74 -12.24
C GLY A 444 -2.40 -23.37 -13.54
N LEU A 445 -1.59 -22.31 -13.53
CA LEU A 445 -0.76 -21.89 -14.68
C LEU A 445 0.26 -22.97 -15.05
N MET A 446 0.91 -23.56 -14.04
CA MET A 446 1.86 -24.67 -14.22
C MET A 446 1.20 -25.97 -14.69
N ALA A 447 -0.13 -26.09 -14.59
CA ALA A 447 -0.92 -27.20 -15.13
C ALA A 447 -1.58 -26.90 -16.50
N ALA A 448 -1.77 -25.62 -16.87
CA ALA A 448 -2.45 -25.21 -18.10
C ALA A 448 -1.59 -25.25 -19.38
N THR A 449 -0.31 -25.67 -19.27
CA THR A 449 0.69 -25.65 -20.35
C THR A 449 1.57 -26.91 -20.31
N PHE A 450 0.92 -28.08 -20.33
CA PHE A 450 1.53 -29.40 -20.53
C PHE A 450 1.48 -29.83 -22.00
#